data_AF-A0A6C0AHW5-F1
#
_entry.id   AF-A0A6C0AHW5-F1
#
_cell.length_a   1.000
_cell.length_b   1.000
_cell.length_c   1.000
_cell.angle_alpha   90.00
_cell.angle_beta   90.00
_cell.angle_gamma   90.00
#
_symmetry.space_group_name_H-M   'P 1'
#
loop_
_entity.id
_entity.type
_entity.pdbx_description
1 polymer ?
#
loop_
_entity_poly.entity_id
_entity_poly.type
_entity_poly.pdbx_seq_one_letter_code
_entity_poly.pdbx_strand_id
1 'polypeptide(L)'
;MNNFHQDFPALMSDGRSFSNWQPTAVLNDQIRSRENLKTNWDYRQYLQKNANSIIAFDQSTACQQTGCPYAYVPLQPSYSSDLKESFDTRQEKMQETRQNKKSNYTFQMNEVPLDV
;
A
#
# COMPACT_ATOMS: atom_id res chain seq x y z
N MET A 1 -9.75 11.30 -10.82
CA MET A 1 -9.92 10.00 -10.15
C MET A 1 -11.37 9.59 -10.27
N ASN A 2 -11.64 8.36 -10.73
CA ASN A 2 -12.98 7.91 -11.09
C ASN A 2 -13.39 6.79 -10.12
N ASN A 3 -14.08 7.15 -9.03
CA ASN A 3 -14.58 6.17 -8.07
C ASN A 3 -16.09 6.35 -7.92
N PHE A 4 -16.88 5.40 -8.42
CA PHE A 4 -18.34 5.42 -8.38
C PHE A 4 -18.89 4.94 -7.03
N HIS A 5 -18.07 4.26 -6.22
CA HIS A 5 -18.45 3.74 -4.91
C HIS A 5 -17.81 4.58 -3.78
N GLN A 6 -18.61 5.49 -3.19
CA GLN A 6 -18.15 6.43 -2.16
C GLN A 6 -17.76 5.78 -0.83
N ASP A 7 -18.30 4.61 -0.50
CA ASP A 7 -18.06 3.91 0.77
C ASP A 7 -16.75 3.12 0.83
N PHE A 8 -15.99 3.09 -0.27
CA PHE A 8 -14.78 2.29 -0.38
C PHE A 8 -13.57 3.18 -0.66
N PRO A 9 -12.40 2.86 -0.08
CA PRO A 9 -11.19 3.63 -0.32
C PRO A 9 -10.91 3.72 -1.82
N ALA A 10 -10.28 4.82 -2.23
CA ALA A 10 -9.98 5.10 -3.63
C ALA A 10 -9.27 3.91 -4.30
N LEU A 11 -9.77 3.50 -5.47
CA LEU A 11 -9.24 2.37 -6.25
C LEU A 11 -7.92 2.75 -6.92
N MET A 12 -6.86 2.92 -6.13
CA MET A 12 -5.49 3.00 -6.61
C MET A 12 -4.70 1.90 -5.92
N SER A 13 -4.40 0.84 -6.67
CA SER A 13 -3.56 -0.28 -6.21
C SER A 13 -2.07 0.10 -6.13
N ASP A 14 -1.70 1.22 -6.72
CA ASP A 14 -0.33 1.69 -6.77
C ASP A 14 -0.09 2.56 -5.52
N GLY A 15 0.78 2.09 -4.63
CA GLY A 15 1.02 2.60 -3.26
C GLY A 15 1.48 4.05 -3.13
N ARG A 16 1.30 4.88 -4.16
CA ARG A 16 1.53 6.33 -4.18
C ARG A 16 0.76 7.12 -3.12
N SER A 17 -0.24 6.52 -2.47
CA SER A 17 -0.95 7.14 -1.34
C SER A 17 -0.17 7.12 -0.03
N PHE A 18 0.89 6.29 0.09
CA PHE A 18 1.72 6.17 1.30
C PHE A 18 3.05 6.92 1.19
N SER A 19 3.25 7.71 0.14
CA SER A 19 4.48 8.47 -0.04
C SER A 19 4.52 9.67 0.91
N ASN A 20 5.53 9.70 1.78
CA ASN A 20 5.76 10.82 2.68
C ASN A 20 6.00 12.10 1.86
N TRP A 21 5.37 13.23 2.22
CA TRP A 21 5.40 14.46 1.42
C TRP A 21 6.78 15.18 1.40
N GLN A 22 7.79 14.61 2.07
CA GLN A 22 9.11 15.22 2.15
C GLN A 22 9.71 15.41 0.75
N PRO A 23 10.06 16.64 0.35
CA PRO A 23 10.58 16.91 -0.97
C PRO A 23 11.98 16.31 -1.13
N THR A 24 12.24 15.70 -2.29
CA THR A 24 13.53 15.06 -2.63
C THR A 24 14.73 16.01 -2.49
N ALA A 25 14.51 17.32 -2.65
CA ALA A 25 15.55 18.34 -2.48
C ALA A 25 16.14 18.34 -1.05
N VAL A 26 15.30 18.21 -0.03
CA VAL A 26 15.74 18.18 1.37
C VAL A 26 16.56 16.92 1.66
N LEU A 27 16.15 15.78 1.09
CA LEU A 27 16.91 14.53 1.18
C LEU A 27 18.30 14.65 0.53
N ASN A 28 18.38 15.25 -0.65
CA ASN A 28 19.64 15.47 -1.35
C ASN A 28 20.59 16.35 -0.54
N ASP A 29 20.09 17.44 0.05
CA ASP A 29 20.90 18.33 0.88
C ASP A 29 21.37 17.62 2.16
N GLN A 30 20.52 16.79 2.77
CA GLN A 30 20.93 15.96 3.91
C GLN A 30 22.04 14.97 3.57
N ILE A 31 21.96 14.29 2.42
CA ILE A 31 23.01 13.36 1.97
C ILE A 31 24.32 14.13 1.76
N ARG A 32 24.25 15.30 1.11
CA ARG A 32 25.43 16.14 0.87
C ARG A 32 26.07 16.63 2.16
N SER A 33 25.26 17.05 3.15
CA SER A 33 25.77 17.50 4.44
C SER A 33 26.34 16.37 5.30
N ARG A 34 25.69 15.19 5.32
CA ARG A 34 26.16 14.02 6.10
C ARG A 34 27.48 13.47 5.59
N GLU A 35 27.62 13.37 4.27
CA GLU A 35 28.78 12.77 3.60
C GLU A 35 29.83 13.82 3.19
N ASN A 36 29.65 15.09 3.59
CA ASN A 36 30.52 16.21 3.25
C ASN A 36 30.83 16.35 1.74
N LEU A 37 29.84 16.08 0.89
CA LEU A 37 29.99 16.10 -0.58
C LEU A 37 29.92 17.54 -1.09
N LYS A 38 31.05 18.05 -1.59
CA LYS A 38 31.19 19.45 -2.02
C LYS A 38 30.79 19.66 -3.48
N THR A 39 31.12 18.72 -4.36
CA THR A 39 30.85 18.86 -5.80
C THR A 39 29.71 17.97 -6.28
N ASN A 40 29.08 18.40 -7.38
CA ASN A 40 28.03 17.61 -8.04
C ASN A 40 28.57 16.27 -8.59
N TRP A 41 29.87 16.21 -8.91
CA TRP A 41 30.50 14.99 -9.38
C TRP A 41 30.66 13.98 -8.23
N ASP A 42 31.14 14.42 -7.07
CA ASP A 42 31.25 13.58 -5.87
C ASP A 42 29.89 13.00 -5.48
N TYR A 43 28.84 13.83 -5.58
CA TYR A 43 27.47 13.39 -5.31
C TYR A 43 27.01 12.27 -6.25
N ARG A 44 27.22 12.42 -7.56
CA ARG A 44 26.87 11.38 -8.54
C ARG A 44 27.70 10.12 -8.34
N GLN A 45 28.99 10.25 -8.03
CA GLN A 45 29.87 9.13 -7.76
C GLN A 45 29.43 8.37 -6.49
N TYR A 46 29.06 9.10 -5.42
CA TYR A 46 28.54 8.51 -4.19
C TYR A 46 27.26 7.71 -4.46
N LEU A 47 26.31 8.29 -5.20
CA LEU A 47 25.06 7.61 -5.55
C LEU A 47 25.32 6.36 -6.38
N GLN A 48 26.25 6.39 -7.33
CA GLN A 48 26.59 5.20 -8.13
C GLN A 48 27.22 4.10 -7.28
N LYS A 49 28.14 4.46 -6.37
CA LYS A 49 28.80 3.49 -5.50
C LYS A 49 27.86 2.86 -4.47
N ASN A 50 26.90 3.65 -3.95
CA ASN A 50 25.96 3.24 -2.92
C ASN A 50 24.55 2.93 -3.46
N ALA A 51 24.37 2.83 -4.78
CA ALA A 51 23.05 2.66 -5.40
C ALA A 51 22.32 1.44 -4.83
N ASN A 52 23.02 0.30 -4.75
CA ASN A 52 22.43 -0.96 -4.30
C ASN A 52 21.97 -0.91 -2.84
N SER A 53 22.73 -0.26 -1.95
CA SER A 53 22.37 -0.13 -0.54
C SER A 53 21.20 0.83 -0.34
N ILE A 54 21.17 1.94 -1.08
CA ILE A 54 20.06 2.91 -1.07
C ILE A 54 18.77 2.23 -1.54
N ILE A 55 18.82 1.49 -2.65
CA ILE A 55 17.66 0.77 -3.19
C ILE A 55 17.14 -0.26 -2.18
N ALA A 56 18.01 -1.06 -1.57
CA ALA A 56 17.60 -2.05 -0.58
C ALA A 56 16.98 -1.40 0.67
N PHE A 57 17.57 -0.29 1.13
CA PHE A 57 17.02 0.49 2.24
C PHE A 57 15.64 1.07 1.91
N ASP A 58 15.48 1.68 0.75
CA ASP A 58 14.20 2.25 0.30
C ASP A 58 13.14 1.17 0.15
N GLN A 59 13.50 0.01 -0.41
CA GLN A 59 12.61 -1.14 -0.54
C GLN A 59 12.14 -1.65 0.83
N SER A 60 13.06 -1.84 1.78
CA SER A 60 12.71 -2.28 3.13
C SER A 60 11.85 -1.25 3.88
N THR A 61 12.17 0.04 3.74
CA THR A 61 11.43 1.13 4.36
C THR A 61 10.01 1.24 3.79
N ALA A 62 9.88 1.18 2.46
CA ALA A 62 8.59 1.15 1.79
C ALA A 62 7.75 -0.04 2.27
N CYS A 63 8.37 -1.22 2.33
CA CYS A 63 7.73 -2.44 2.78
C CYS A 63 7.22 -2.33 4.24
N GLN A 64 8.02 -1.77 5.15
CA GLN A 64 7.60 -1.50 6.54
C GLN A 64 6.44 -0.49 6.60
N GLN A 65 6.51 0.58 5.81
CA GLN A 65 5.47 1.62 5.78
C GLN A 65 4.15 1.14 5.17
N THR A 66 4.21 0.22 4.19
CA THR A 66 3.02 -0.35 3.54
C THR A 66 2.51 -1.62 4.21
N GLY A 67 3.07 -2.00 5.36
CA GLY A 67 2.61 -3.16 6.14
C GLY A 67 2.91 -4.50 5.47
N CYS A 68 4.05 -4.64 4.80
CA CYS A 68 4.56 -5.96 4.44
C CYS A 68 4.57 -6.86 5.69
N PRO A 69 4.05 -8.08 5.61
CA PRO A 69 4.13 -9.00 6.73
C PRO A 69 5.60 -9.33 6.98
N TYR A 70 6.17 -8.77 8.06
CA TYR A 70 7.41 -9.29 8.65
C TYR A 70 7.07 -10.61 9.33
N ALA A 71 6.80 -11.64 8.56
CA ALA A 71 6.76 -12.98 9.06
C ALA A 71 7.16 -13.88 7.92
N TYR A 72 8.20 -14.67 8.16
CA TYR A 72 8.34 -15.95 7.53
C TYR A 72 7.05 -16.74 7.79
N VAL A 73 6.04 -16.56 6.95
CA VAL A 73 4.98 -17.54 6.78
C VAL A 73 5.63 -18.56 5.86
N PRO A 74 5.90 -19.81 6.30
CA PRO A 74 6.27 -20.83 5.35
C PRO A 74 5.22 -20.79 4.25
N LEU A 75 5.67 -20.57 3.00
CA LEU A 75 4.82 -20.56 1.82
C LEU A 75 3.94 -21.80 1.90
N GLN A 76 2.68 -21.63 2.32
CA GLN A 76 1.71 -22.68 2.12
C GLN A 76 1.52 -22.73 0.60
N PRO A 77 1.89 -23.84 -0.07
CA PRO A 77 1.83 -23.89 -1.50
C PRO A 77 0.37 -24.15 -1.88
N SER A 78 -0.39 -23.11 -2.17
CA SER A 78 -1.49 -23.18 -3.14
C SER A 78 -2.08 -21.79 -3.36
N TYR A 79 -1.38 -20.96 -4.12
CA TYR A 79 -2.08 -19.98 -4.95
C TYR A 79 -2.06 -20.58 -6.34
N SER A 80 -3.23 -20.87 -6.88
CA SER A 80 -3.35 -21.27 -8.29
C SER A 80 -2.71 -20.20 -9.15
N SER A 81 -1.78 -20.60 -10.03
CA SER A 81 -1.18 -19.70 -11.04
C SER A 81 -2.22 -19.14 -12.00
N ASP A 82 -3.42 -19.71 -11.98
CA ASP A 82 -4.51 -19.30 -12.83
C ASP A 82 -5.12 -18.01 -12.27
N LEU A 83 -4.73 -16.91 -12.90
CA LEU A 83 -5.25 -15.57 -12.65
C LEU A 83 -6.79 -15.58 -12.51
N LYS A 84 -7.48 -16.36 -13.36
CA LYS A 84 -8.93 -16.57 -13.34
C LYS A 84 -9.45 -16.93 -11.94
N GLU A 85 -8.84 -17.91 -11.29
CA GLU A 85 -9.28 -18.43 -9.98
C GLU A 85 -9.10 -17.38 -8.88
N SER A 86 -7.98 -16.63 -8.93
CA SER A 86 -7.73 -15.53 -8.01
C SER A 86 -8.72 -14.36 -8.17
N PHE A 87 -9.16 -14.09 -9.41
CA PHE A 87 -10.16 -13.07 -9.71
C PHE A 87 -11.54 -13.50 -9.23
N ASP A 88 -11.94 -14.74 -9.51
CA ASP A 88 -13.24 -15.28 -9.13
C ASP A 88 -13.38 -15.31 -7.59
N THR A 89 -12.35 -15.77 -6.86
CA THR A 89 -12.30 -15.74 -5.39
C THR A 89 -12.47 -14.32 -4.81
N ARG A 90 -11.88 -13.30 -5.46
CA ARG A 90 -12.03 -11.91 -5.04
C ARG A 90 -13.46 -11.41 -5.26
N GLN A 91 -14.07 -11.74 -6.40
CA GLN A 91 -15.46 -11.35 -6.70
C GLN A 91 -16.42 -11.95 -5.68
N GLU A 92 -16.23 -13.21 -5.32
CA GLU A 92 -17.04 -13.90 -4.31
C GLU A 92 -16.96 -13.22 -2.95
N LYS A 93 -15.75 -12.93 -2.45
CA LYS A 93 -15.57 -12.16 -1.20
C LYS A 93 -16.20 -10.76 -1.26
N MET A 94 -16.17 -10.09 -2.41
CA MET A 94 -16.87 -8.82 -2.60
C MET A 94 -18.39 -8.97 -2.59
N GLN A 95 -18.94 -10.11 -3.00
CA GLN A 95 -20.37 -10.39 -2.92
C GLN A 95 -20.79 -10.72 -1.48
N GLU A 96 -20.02 -11.53 -0.76
CA GLU A 96 -20.28 -11.89 0.64
C GLU A 96 -20.28 -10.66 1.56
N THR A 97 -19.29 -9.77 1.40
CA THR A 97 -19.25 -8.51 2.15
C THR A 97 -20.44 -7.61 1.83
N ARG A 98 -20.90 -7.58 0.58
CA ARG A 98 -22.14 -6.89 0.18
C ARG A 98 -23.38 -7.51 0.84
N GLN A 99 -23.48 -8.84 0.89
CA GLN A 99 -24.60 -9.54 1.53
C GLN A 99 -24.59 -9.34 3.06
N ASN A 100 -23.44 -9.42 3.71
CA ASN A 100 -23.30 -9.16 5.15
C ASN A 100 -23.64 -7.71 5.49
N LYS A 101 -23.19 -6.74 4.68
CA LYS A 101 -23.57 -5.33 4.85
C LYS A 101 -25.09 -5.14 4.66
N LYS A 102 -25.70 -5.82 3.68
CA LYS A 102 -27.16 -5.81 3.45
C LYS A 102 -27.93 -6.44 4.62
N SER A 103 -27.46 -7.56 5.16
CA SER A 103 -28.02 -8.23 6.35
C SER A 103 -27.99 -7.30 7.58
N ASN A 104 -26.87 -6.61 7.80
CA ASN A 104 -26.73 -5.65 8.89
C ASN A 104 -27.68 -4.44 8.75
N TYR A 105 -27.92 -3.94 7.53
CA TYR A 105 -28.93 -2.88 7.32
C TYR A 105 -30.37 -3.38 7.50
N THR A 106 -30.68 -4.61 7.09
CA THR A 106 -32.01 -5.20 7.32
C THR A 106 -32.27 -5.49 8.79
N PHE A 107 -31.22 -5.79 9.57
CA PHE A 107 -31.32 -5.95 11.02
C PHE A 107 -31.67 -4.62 11.71
N GLN A 108 -31.07 -3.50 11.30
CA GLN A 108 -31.34 -2.18 11.88
C GLN A 108 -32.70 -1.56 11.49
N MET A 109 -33.29 -1.96 10.36
CA MET A 109 -34.64 -1.50 9.96
C MET A 109 -35.78 -2.16 10.77
N ASN A 110 -35.47 -3.21 11.53
CA ASN A 110 -36.45 -3.92 12.37
C ASN A 110 -36.43 -3.46 13.84
N GLU A 111 -35.62 -2.45 14.19
CA GLU A 111 -35.48 -1.91 15.56
C GLU A 111 -35.96 -0.45 15.71
N VAL A 112 -36.70 0.11 14.74
CA VAL A 112 -37.36 1.42 14.92
C VAL A 112 -38.75 1.18 15.52
N PRO A 113 -38.98 1.40 16.84
CA PRO A 113 -40.33 1.35 17.38
C PRO A 113 -41.18 2.46 16.74
N LEU A 114 -42.40 2.11 16.37
CA LEU A 114 -43.44 3.08 16.00
C LEU A 114 -43.88 3.79 17.28
N ASP A 115 -43.25 4.91 17.61
CA ASP A 115 -43.77 5.81 18.65
C ASP A 115 -45.03 6.51 18.10
N VAL A 116 -46.18 6.17 18.70
CA VAL A 116 -47.51 6.79 18.53
C VAL A 116 -47.65 7.99 19.46
#